data_AF-A0A935JJ72-F1
#
_entry.id   AF-A0A935JJ72-F1
#
_cell.length_a   1.000
_cell.length_b   1.000
_cell.length_c   1.000
_cell.angle_alpha   90.00
_cell.angle_beta   90.00
_cell.angle_gamma   90.00
#
_symmetry.space_group_name_H-M   'P 1'
#
loop_
_entity.id
_entity.type
_entity.pdbx_description
1 polymer ?
#
loop_
_entity_poly.entity_id
_entity_poly.type
_entity_poly.pdbx_seq_one_letter_code
_entity_poly.pdbx_strand_id
1 'polypeptide(L)'
;MLWLKVVGLLILSFYFSTISAQQPGQLIIESQIKELEASLLRTTQNQQSVFQQFQMLQEIRRFEVAQDSLAALPQPPQTGGVLTPPILDYDEVVRAKQDRQRKLQQYTMDLEVLYQRFQELESEKRMIMEQIDLLNRQRRQKVE
;
A
#
# COMPACT_ATOMS: atom_id res chain seq x y z
N MET A 1 -46.89 -60.57 3.62
CA MET A 1 -46.05 -59.84 2.64
C MET A 1 -45.97 -58.34 2.98
N LEU A 2 -45.51 -57.98 4.19
CA LEU A 2 -45.33 -56.56 4.58
C LEU A 2 -43.88 -56.23 4.99
N TRP A 3 -43.02 -57.23 5.11
CA TRP A 3 -41.63 -57.09 5.54
C TRP A 3 -40.65 -56.74 4.40
N LEU A 4 -41.07 -56.86 3.14
CA LEU A 4 -40.19 -56.60 1.99
C LEU A 4 -40.13 -55.12 1.57
N LYS A 5 -41.11 -54.29 1.98
CA LYS A 5 -41.17 -52.86 1.64
C LYS A 5 -40.37 -51.96 2.59
N VAL A 6 -40.13 -52.41 3.82
CA VAL A 6 -39.38 -51.63 4.83
C VAL A 6 -37.87 -51.65 4.56
N VAL A 7 -37.36 -52.77 4.02
CA VAL A 7 -35.93 -52.94 3.69
C VAL A 7 -35.51 -52.06 2.50
N GLY A 8 -36.40 -51.87 1.50
CA GLY A 8 -36.11 -51.01 0.35
C GLY A 8 -36.01 -49.52 0.66
N LEU A 9 -36.62 -49.05 1.75
CA LEU A 9 -36.64 -47.63 2.13
C LEU A 9 -35.43 -47.24 3.01
N LEU A 10 -34.79 -48.22 3.67
CA LEU A 10 -33.55 -48.02 4.44
C LEU A 10 -32.28 -48.04 3.59
N ILE A 11 -32.33 -48.57 2.37
CA ILE A 11 -31.16 -48.61 1.46
C ILE A 11 -31.03 -47.32 0.64
N LEU A 12 -32.12 -46.53 0.50
CA LEU A 12 -32.08 -45.26 -0.23
C LEU A 12 -31.57 -44.08 0.62
N SER A 13 -31.61 -44.17 1.96
CA SER A 13 -31.07 -43.13 2.85
C SER A 13 -29.55 -43.22 3.07
N PHE A 14 -28.91 -44.28 2.58
CA PHE A 14 -27.46 -44.47 2.76
C PHE A 14 -26.61 -43.83 1.64
N TYR A 15 -27.23 -43.35 0.55
CA TYR A 15 -26.50 -42.74 -0.57
C TYR A 15 -26.24 -41.23 -0.45
N PHE A 16 -26.67 -40.59 0.64
CA PHE A 16 -26.50 -39.14 0.82
C PHE A 16 -25.79 -38.73 2.11
N SER A 17 -24.99 -39.64 2.69
CA SER A 17 -24.08 -39.33 3.79
C SER A 17 -22.62 -39.57 3.40
N THR A 18 -22.20 -38.97 2.29
CA THR A 18 -20.82 -38.52 2.17
C THR A 18 -20.74 -37.10 2.75
N ILE A 19 -20.99 -36.97 4.06
CA ILE A 19 -20.41 -35.87 4.81
C ILE A 19 -18.91 -36.18 4.79
N SER A 20 -18.23 -35.59 3.82
CA SER A 20 -16.78 -35.51 3.78
C SER A 20 -16.36 -34.85 5.09
N ALA A 21 -15.89 -35.67 6.03
CA ALA A 21 -15.20 -35.21 7.22
C ALA A 21 -13.96 -34.46 6.73
N GLN A 22 -14.07 -33.14 6.55
CA GLN A 22 -12.93 -32.28 6.28
C GLN A 22 -11.96 -32.48 7.44
N GLN A 23 -10.81 -33.08 7.15
CA GLN A 23 -9.83 -33.39 8.19
C GLN A 23 -9.47 -32.09 8.92
N PRO A 24 -9.32 -32.09 10.26
CA PRO A 24 -9.03 -30.88 11.03
C PRO A 24 -7.77 -30.14 10.52
N GLY A 25 -6.80 -30.87 9.95
CA GLY A 25 -5.60 -30.28 9.33
C GLY A 25 -5.86 -29.48 8.04
N GLN A 26 -6.97 -29.71 7.34
CA GLN A 26 -7.34 -28.96 6.13
C GLN A 26 -7.97 -27.61 6.49
N LEU A 27 -8.85 -27.59 7.50
CA LEU A 27 -9.44 -26.36 8.05
C LEU A 27 -8.37 -25.38 8.56
N ILE A 28 -7.31 -25.90 9.20
CA ILE A 28 -6.18 -25.08 9.69
C ILE A 28 -5.35 -24.48 8.53
N ILE A 29 -5.17 -25.21 7.42
CA ILE A 29 -4.46 -24.67 6.25
C ILE A 29 -5.31 -23.59 5.56
N GLU A 30 -6.61 -23.83 5.42
CA GLU A 30 -7.53 -22.84 4.82
C GLU A 30 -7.64 -21.56 5.64
N SER A 31 -7.65 -21.64 6.98
CA SER A 31 -7.65 -20.45 7.82
C SER A 31 -6.36 -19.64 7.69
N GLN A 32 -5.20 -20.30 7.64
CA GLN A 32 -3.91 -19.64 7.47
C GLN A 32 -3.80 -18.95 6.10
N ILE A 33 -4.31 -19.59 5.03
CA ILE A 33 -4.35 -18.96 3.70
C ILE A 33 -5.21 -17.69 3.74
N LYS A 34 -6.40 -17.73 4.35
CA LYS A 34 -7.27 -16.55 4.47
C LYS A 34 -6.61 -15.40 5.25
N GLU A 35 -5.89 -15.72 6.32
CA GLU A 35 -5.16 -14.72 7.09
C GLU A 35 -4.04 -14.07 6.27
N LEU A 36 -3.28 -14.87 5.51
CA LEU A 36 -2.25 -14.37 4.61
C LEU A 36 -2.84 -13.55 3.46
N GLU A 37 -3.99 -13.93 2.90
CA GLU A 37 -4.70 -13.13 1.89
C GLU A 37 -5.16 -11.77 2.44
N ALA A 38 -5.67 -11.74 3.67
CA ALA A 38 -6.04 -10.51 4.34
C ALA A 38 -4.82 -9.61 4.60
N SER A 39 -3.70 -10.21 5.01
CA SER A 39 -2.42 -9.50 5.18
C SER A 39 -1.91 -8.95 3.84
N LEU A 40 -1.96 -9.75 2.77
CA LEU A 40 -1.60 -9.36 1.42
C LEU A 40 -2.40 -8.13 0.93
N LEU A 41 -3.71 -8.14 1.16
CA LEU A 41 -4.59 -7.02 0.83
C LEU A 41 -4.17 -5.76 1.57
N ARG A 42 -3.92 -5.86 2.88
CA ARG A 42 -3.48 -4.73 3.71
C ARG A 42 -2.13 -4.18 3.25
N THR A 43 -1.16 -5.05 2.96
CA THR A 43 0.17 -4.65 2.48
C THR A 43 0.07 -3.97 1.11
N THR A 44 -0.80 -4.45 0.23
CA THR A 44 -1.08 -3.82 -1.08
C THR A 44 -1.70 -2.43 -0.91
N GLN A 45 -2.67 -2.27 -0.01
CA GLN A 45 -3.26 -0.96 0.30
C GLN A 45 -2.22 0.02 0.86
N ASN A 46 -1.37 -0.45 1.78
CA ASN A 46 -0.28 0.35 2.33
C ASN A 46 0.70 0.79 1.23
N GLN A 47 1.06 -0.11 0.32
CA GLN A 47 1.94 0.20 -0.80
C GLN A 47 1.35 1.30 -1.70
N GLN A 48 0.06 1.20 -2.02
CA GLN A 48 -0.64 2.22 -2.81
C GLN A 48 -0.66 3.57 -2.08
N SER A 49 -0.89 3.58 -0.77
CA SER A 49 -0.86 4.80 0.04
C SER A 49 0.53 5.45 0.05
N VAL A 50 1.59 4.66 0.25
CA VAL A 50 2.98 5.16 0.22
C VAL A 50 3.33 5.73 -1.15
N PHE A 51 2.91 5.08 -2.23
CA PHE A 51 3.10 5.58 -3.58
C PHE A 51 2.39 6.91 -3.82
N GLN A 52 1.15 7.06 -3.34
CA GLN A 52 0.41 8.33 -3.43
C GLN A 52 1.09 9.45 -2.64
N GLN A 53 1.58 9.16 -1.43
CA GLN A 53 2.31 10.13 -0.61
C GLN A 53 3.59 10.59 -1.32
N PHE A 54 4.31 9.64 -1.95
CA PHE A 54 5.50 9.94 -2.72
C PHE A 54 5.19 10.89 -3.89
N GLN A 55 4.15 10.60 -4.68
CA GLN A 55 3.72 11.47 -5.78
C GLN A 55 3.34 12.87 -5.29
N MET A 56 2.54 12.96 -4.21
CA MET A 56 2.14 14.22 -3.62
C MET A 56 3.36 15.05 -3.17
N LEU A 57 4.33 14.41 -2.52
CA LEU A 57 5.52 15.09 -2.04
C LEU A 57 6.44 15.54 -3.19
N GLN A 58 6.54 14.76 -4.26
CA GLN A 58 7.26 15.19 -5.46
C GLN A 58 6.65 16.46 -6.07
N GLU A 59 5.32 16.53 -6.12
CA GLU A 59 4.60 17.69 -6.63
C GLU A 59 4.84 18.92 -5.77
N ILE A 60 4.73 18.82 -4.43
CA ILE A 60 5.07 19.92 -3.51
C ILE A 60 6.48 20.42 -3.75
N ARG A 61 7.46 19.50 -3.83
CA ARG A 61 8.85 19.86 -4.10
C ARG A 61 8.99 20.58 -5.45
N ARG A 62 8.30 20.12 -6.49
CA ARG A 62 8.32 20.76 -7.81
C ARG A 62 7.79 22.20 -7.75
N PHE A 63 6.70 22.44 -7.02
CA PHE A 63 6.14 23.78 -6.84
C PHE A 63 7.11 24.70 -6.08
N GLU A 64 7.74 24.21 -5.00
CA GLU A 64 8.71 24.98 -4.23
C GLU A 64 9.95 25.36 -5.05
N VAL A 65 10.44 24.46 -5.90
CA VAL A 65 11.56 24.74 -6.82
C VAL A 65 11.15 25.75 -7.91
N ALA A 66 9.95 25.61 -8.47
CA ALA A 66 9.43 26.56 -9.46
C ALA A 66 9.25 27.97 -8.86
N GLN A 67 8.76 28.06 -7.63
CA GLN A 67 8.63 29.32 -6.91
C GLN A 67 10.00 29.97 -6.63
N ASP A 68 11.03 29.17 -6.33
CA ASP A 68 12.40 29.68 -6.14
C ASP A 68 12.96 30.28 -7.44
N SER A 69 12.72 29.62 -8.55
CA SER A 69 13.16 30.08 -9.88
C SER A 69 12.51 31.41 -10.26
N LEU A 70 11.23 31.61 -9.92
CA LEU A 70 10.50 32.86 -10.16
C LEU A 70 10.94 34.00 -9.22
N ALA A 71 11.29 33.69 -7.97
CA ALA A 71 11.81 34.68 -7.01
C ALA A 71 13.23 35.16 -7.35
N ALA A 72 13.99 34.38 -8.12
CA ALA A 72 15.33 34.73 -8.57
C ALA A 72 15.36 35.67 -9.80
N LEU A 73 14.23 35.90 -10.46
CA LEU A 73 14.14 36.84 -11.58
C LEU A 73 14.05 38.28 -11.06
N PRO A 74 14.86 39.23 -11.60
CA PRO A 74 14.66 40.65 -11.31
C PRO A 74 13.27 41.05 -11.80
N GLN A 75 12.39 41.49 -10.90
CA GLN A 75 11.11 42.07 -11.32
C GLN A 75 11.38 43.33 -12.14
N PRO A 76 10.76 43.50 -13.33
CA PRO A 76 10.93 44.72 -14.10
C PRO A 76 10.43 45.91 -13.26
N PRO A 77 11.13 47.06 -13.29
CA PRO A 77 10.66 48.25 -12.59
C PRO A 77 9.27 48.61 -13.12
N GLN A 78 8.28 48.61 -12.23
CA GLN A 78 6.91 49.03 -12.53
C GLN A 78 6.97 50.52 -12.93
N THR A 79 7.02 50.79 -14.23
CA THR A 79 7.01 52.16 -14.76
C THR A 79 5.61 52.73 -14.61
N GLY A 80 5.33 53.36 -13.47
CA GLY A 80 4.05 54.02 -13.25
C GLY A 80 3.81 54.44 -11.80
N GLY A 81 4.39 55.57 -11.39
CA GLY A 81 3.99 56.27 -10.17
C GLY A 81 4.72 55.80 -8.90
N VAL A 82 5.18 56.77 -8.13
CA VAL A 82 5.93 56.64 -6.88
C VAL A 82 5.26 55.65 -5.91
N LEU A 83 5.74 54.42 -5.92
CA LEU A 83 5.71 53.51 -4.78
C LEU A 83 7.14 53.02 -4.64
N THR A 84 7.89 53.63 -3.73
CA THR A 84 9.15 53.06 -3.24
C THR A 84 8.83 51.59 -2.91
N PRO A 85 9.43 50.60 -3.59
CA PRO A 85 9.21 49.21 -3.20
C PRO A 85 9.54 49.11 -1.71
N PRO A 86 8.73 48.41 -0.89
CA PRO A 86 9.04 48.24 0.51
C PRO A 86 10.48 47.74 0.59
N ILE A 87 11.31 48.43 1.37
CA ILE A 87 12.68 48.00 1.61
C ILE A 87 12.54 46.66 2.34
N LEU A 88 12.63 45.56 1.60
CA LEU A 88 12.64 44.23 2.19
C LEU A 88 13.88 44.15 3.08
N ASP A 89 13.68 43.74 4.32
CA ASP A 89 14.78 43.46 5.24
C ASP A 89 15.65 42.36 4.61
N TYR A 90 16.92 42.69 4.34
CA TYR A 90 17.88 41.76 3.75
C TYR A 90 17.97 40.48 4.60
N ASP A 91 17.92 40.60 5.92
CA ASP A 91 17.99 39.47 6.84
C ASP A 91 16.73 38.59 6.75
N GLU A 92 15.57 39.17 6.42
CA GLU A 92 14.33 38.42 6.19
C GLU A 92 14.42 37.60 4.88
N VAL A 93 14.94 38.20 3.81
CA VAL A 93 15.12 37.51 2.52
C VAL A 93 16.12 36.36 2.64
N VAL A 94 17.24 36.58 3.34
CA VAL A 94 18.26 35.55 3.58
C VAL A 94 17.68 34.41 4.41
N ARG A 95 16.94 34.71 5.50
CA ARG A 95 16.27 33.70 6.33
C ARG A 95 15.25 32.88 5.53
N ALA A 96 14.40 33.53 4.74
CA ALA A 96 13.41 32.86 3.91
C ALA A 96 14.05 31.89 2.90
N LYS A 97 15.19 32.29 2.30
CA LYS A 97 15.95 31.43 1.39
C LYS A 97 16.53 30.20 2.10
N GLN A 98 17.11 30.39 3.28
CA GLN A 98 17.64 29.28 4.08
C GLN A 98 16.53 28.32 4.53
N ASP A 99 15.39 28.84 4.97
CA ASP A 99 14.23 28.04 5.37
C ASP A 99 13.70 27.20 4.20
N ARG A 100 13.61 27.78 3.00
CA ARG A 100 13.22 27.04 1.80
C ARG A 100 14.23 25.95 1.45
N GLN A 101 15.52 26.23 1.50
CA GLN A 101 16.55 25.22 1.26
C GLN A 101 16.45 24.05 2.25
N ARG A 102 16.21 24.34 3.54
CA ARG A 102 15.97 23.32 4.57
C ARG A 102 14.74 22.46 4.24
N LYS A 103 13.63 23.08 3.82
CA LYS A 103 12.42 22.34 3.40
C LYS A 103 12.68 21.43 2.20
N LEU A 104 13.39 21.91 1.18
CA LEU A 104 13.73 21.10 0.01
C LEU A 104 14.60 19.89 0.35
N GLN A 105 15.55 20.06 1.27
CA GLN A 105 16.35 18.95 1.80
C GLN A 105 15.48 17.95 2.55
N GLN A 106 14.57 18.43 3.41
CA GLN A 106 13.62 17.58 4.11
C GLN A 106 12.77 16.75 3.15
N TYR A 107 12.19 17.38 2.12
CA TYR A 107 11.40 16.66 1.12
C TYR A 107 12.22 15.60 0.37
N THR A 108 13.51 15.86 0.11
CA THR A 108 14.37 14.85 -0.50
C THR A 108 14.59 13.65 0.42
N MET A 109 14.81 13.86 1.72
CA MET A 109 14.94 12.77 2.69
C MET A 109 13.63 11.99 2.83
N ASP A 110 12.50 12.70 2.93
CA ASP A 110 11.17 12.09 3.06
C ASP A 110 10.82 11.24 1.82
N LEU A 111 11.17 11.71 0.61
CA LEU A 111 11.01 10.94 -0.62
C LEU A 111 11.83 9.63 -0.59
N GLU A 112 13.07 9.67 -0.09
CA GLU A 112 13.90 8.47 0.06
C GLU A 112 13.28 7.49 1.05
N VAL A 113 12.81 7.96 2.20
CA VAL A 113 12.12 7.13 3.21
C VAL A 113 10.88 6.47 2.61
N LEU A 114 10.06 7.22 1.86
CA LEU A 114 8.88 6.67 1.18
C LEU A 114 9.26 5.63 0.13
N TYR A 115 10.35 5.84 -0.62
CA TYR A 115 10.86 4.87 -1.58
C TYR A 115 11.32 3.58 -0.91
N GLN A 116 12.12 3.68 0.16
CA GLN A 116 12.54 2.51 0.94
C GLN A 116 11.35 1.76 1.50
N ARG A 117 10.37 2.46 2.07
CA ARG A 117 9.15 1.86 2.58
C ARG A 117 8.35 1.13 1.49
N PHE A 118 8.30 1.68 0.29
CA PHE A 118 7.65 1.02 -0.84
C PHE A 118 8.36 -0.30 -1.21
N GLN A 119 9.70 -0.31 -1.23
CA GLN A 119 10.49 -1.53 -1.49
C GLN A 119 10.31 -2.59 -0.40
N GLU A 120 10.28 -2.18 0.87
CA GLU A 120 9.97 -3.06 2.00
C GLU A 120 8.61 -3.74 1.81
N LEU A 121 7.56 -2.96 1.53
CA LEU A 121 6.21 -3.49 1.32
C LEU A 121 6.13 -4.43 0.10
N GLU A 122 6.87 -4.15 -0.97
CA GLU A 122 6.95 -5.04 -2.13
C GLU A 122 7.63 -6.37 -1.77
N SER A 123 8.68 -6.33 -0.95
CA SER A 123 9.34 -7.55 -0.45
C SER A 123 8.42 -8.38 0.44
N GLU A 124 7.66 -7.72 1.33
CA GLU A 124 6.67 -8.35 2.20
C GLU A 124 5.57 -9.03 1.38
N LYS A 125 5.06 -8.34 0.35
CA LYS A 125 4.07 -8.87 -0.58
C LYS A 125 4.54 -10.18 -1.22
N ARG A 126 5.78 -10.21 -1.72
CA ARG A 126 6.38 -11.42 -2.31
C ARG A 126 6.46 -12.56 -1.31
N MET A 127 6.94 -12.30 -0.09
CA MET A 127 7.03 -13.33 0.96
C MET A 127 5.66 -13.89 1.34
N ILE A 128 4.61 -13.06 1.39
CA ILE A 128 3.25 -13.52 1.68
C ILE A 128 2.73 -14.40 0.53
N MET A 129 2.93 -14.00 -0.73
CA MET A 129 2.54 -14.78 -1.89
C MET A 129 3.23 -16.16 -1.91
N GLU A 130 4.54 -16.21 -1.63
CA GLU A 130 5.29 -17.46 -1.54
C GLU A 130 4.75 -18.39 -0.45
N GLN A 131 4.36 -17.85 0.70
CA GLN A 131 3.74 -18.64 1.78
C GLN A 131 2.36 -19.19 1.39
N ILE A 132 1.53 -18.38 0.73
CA ILE A 132 0.24 -18.82 0.20
C ILE A 132 0.44 -19.97 -0.81
N ASP A 133 1.42 -19.85 -1.69
CA ASP A 133 1.74 -20.89 -2.69
C ASP A 133 2.22 -22.19 -2.03
N LEU A 134 3.07 -22.11 -1.00
CA LEU A 134 3.53 -23.26 -0.23
C LEU A 134 2.36 -23.98 0.46
N LEU A 135 1.49 -23.24 1.15
CA LEU A 135 0.31 -23.79 1.82
C LEU A 135 -0.67 -24.41 0.82
N ASN A 136 -0.85 -23.78 -0.35
CA ASN A 136 -1.68 -24.32 -1.41
C ASN A 136 -1.13 -25.65 -1.96
N ARG A 137 0.19 -25.77 -2.13
CA ARG A 137 0.84 -27.04 -2.51
C ARG A 137 0.63 -28.12 -1.45
N GLN A 138 0.84 -27.80 -0.18
CA GLN A 138 0.62 -28.72 0.94
C GLN A 138 -0.84 -29.19 1.03
N ARG A 139 -1.80 -28.28 0.81
CA ARG A 139 -3.22 -28.62 0.78
C ARG A 139 -3.52 -29.63 -0.33
N ARG A 140 -2.99 -29.43 -1.55
CA ARG A 140 -3.20 -30.35 -2.68
C ARG A 140 -2.62 -31.74 -2.41
N GLN A 141 -1.42 -31.81 -1.85
CA GLN A 141 -0.76 -33.08 -1.49
C GLN A 141 -1.47 -33.88 -0.39
N LYS A 142 -2.31 -33.24 0.44
CA LYS A 142 -3.11 -33.93 1.47
C LYS A 142 -4.47 -34.43 0.94
N VAL A 143 -4.86 -33.98 -0.26
CA VAL A 143 -6.13 -34.34 -0.90
C VAL A 143 -5.95 -35.50 -1.90
N GLU A 144 -4.73 -35.67 -2.44
CA GLU A 144 -4.28 -36.85 -3.19
C GLU A 144 -3.93 -38.03 -2.26
#